data_AF-A0A6J5GSH0-F1
#
_entry.id   AF-A0A6J5GSH0-F1
#
_cell.length_a   1.000
_cell.length_b   1.000
_cell.length_c   1.000
_cell.angle_alpha   90.00
_cell.angle_beta   90.00
_cell.angle_gamma   90.00
#
_symmetry.space_group_name_H-M   'P 1'
#
loop_
_entity.id
_entity.type
_entity.pdbx_description
1 polymer ?
#
loop_
_entity_poly.entity_id
_entity_poly.type
_entity_poly.pdbx_seq_one_letter_code
_entity_poly.pdbx_strand_id
1 'polypeptide(L)'
;MRALARGIQPLGVQAPSVRSRSHAAARPAIATVNDSKTLADRIEDLLPQTQCTKCGYDGCRPYAEAVANGAASYNQCPPGGAEGVARLAKLLGKPVIPINPVNGVERPRPVAFIDEQLCIGCTLCMQACPVDAIVGAPKQMHTIVKDQCTGCDLCVAPCPVDCIAMIPVTGVATGWDAWTQQQADEARVRHDRRQARLAAERQAAEARAAARRAAAAPAGAASDAPGAANASATSASPAAASPAVVDDAEAKKKAIIQAALERARRKKLELAERGAGPRNTEHVSADVQAQIDAAEARRRRLGIAADASSANASAADNKAEGAATPEPPAPHADQNDKPA
;
A
#
# COMPACT_ATOMS: atom_id res chain seq x y z
N MET A 1 85.75 -43.52 23.58
CA MET A 1 86.29 -44.82 23.13
C MET A 1 85.20 -45.58 22.38
N ARG A 2 85.50 -45.96 21.13
CA ARG A 2 85.01 -47.11 20.33
C ARG A 2 83.68 -47.77 20.74
N ALA A 3 82.63 -47.68 19.92
CA ALA A 3 82.31 -48.52 18.76
C ALA A 3 81.50 -49.78 19.12
N LEU A 4 80.29 -49.94 18.56
CA LEU A 4 79.90 -51.05 17.66
C LEU A 4 78.41 -50.96 17.29
N ALA A 5 78.17 -51.20 16.00
CA ALA A 5 76.89 -51.19 15.32
C ALA A 5 76.17 -52.54 15.38
N ARG A 6 74.84 -52.51 15.11
CA ARG A 6 73.95 -53.49 14.41
C ARG A 6 72.54 -53.30 15.01
N GLY A 7 71.45 -53.05 14.28
CA GLY A 7 71.14 -53.25 12.87
C GLY A 7 69.79 -53.94 12.81
N ILE A 8 68.69 -53.21 12.56
CA ILE A 8 67.40 -53.78 12.14
C ILE A 8 66.80 -52.79 11.13
N GLN A 9 66.75 -53.19 9.86
CA GLN A 9 65.92 -52.54 8.84
C GLN A 9 64.52 -53.13 8.89
N PRO A 10 63.49 -52.33 8.58
CA PRO A 10 62.45 -52.86 7.71
C PRO A 10 62.12 -51.92 6.54
N LEU A 11 62.24 -52.51 5.35
CA LEU A 11 61.30 -52.46 4.22
C LEU A 11 60.67 -51.10 3.89
N GLY A 12 61.23 -50.47 2.86
CA GLY A 12 60.63 -49.34 2.17
C GLY A 12 59.37 -49.72 1.38
N VAL A 13 58.35 -48.87 1.51
CA VAL A 13 57.21 -48.79 0.60
C VAL A 13 57.33 -47.44 -0.12
N GLN A 14 57.58 -47.48 -1.42
CA GLN A 14 57.64 -46.29 -2.28
C GLN A 14 56.24 -45.72 -2.48
N ALA A 15 56.06 -44.43 -2.16
CA ALA A 15 54.88 -43.66 -2.51
C ALA A 15 55.01 -43.06 -3.92
N PRO A 16 53.96 -43.08 -4.75
CA PRO A 16 54.04 -42.57 -6.12
C PRO A 16 54.05 -41.04 -6.17
N SER A 17 55.01 -40.51 -6.93
CA SER A 17 55.19 -39.09 -7.25
C SER A 17 54.07 -38.55 -8.16
N VAL A 18 53.16 -37.76 -7.59
CA VAL A 18 52.15 -37.00 -8.36
C VAL A 18 52.77 -35.69 -8.84
N ARG A 19 52.92 -35.55 -10.17
CA ARG A 19 53.41 -34.33 -10.84
C ARG A 19 52.44 -33.17 -10.59
N SER A 20 52.94 -32.11 -9.94
CA SER A 20 52.24 -30.84 -9.76
C SER A 20 52.00 -30.16 -11.10
N ARG A 21 50.72 -29.97 -11.48
CA ARG A 21 50.32 -29.09 -12.59
C ARG A 21 50.08 -27.70 -12.01
N SER A 22 51.01 -26.78 -12.26
CA SER A 22 50.89 -25.35 -11.95
C SER A 22 49.62 -24.77 -12.57
N HIS A 23 48.58 -24.53 -11.77
CA HIS A 23 47.47 -23.67 -12.15
C HIS A 23 47.91 -22.23 -11.90
N ALA A 24 48.19 -21.49 -12.97
CA ALA A 24 48.31 -20.05 -12.91
C ALA A 24 46.97 -19.48 -12.42
N ALA A 25 46.94 -19.04 -11.16
CA ALA A 25 45.77 -18.39 -10.58
C ALA A 25 45.54 -17.05 -11.29
N ALA A 26 44.55 -17.01 -12.18
CA ALA A 26 44.03 -15.77 -12.72
C ALA A 26 43.48 -14.94 -11.55
N ARG A 27 44.11 -13.79 -11.29
CA ARG A 27 43.60 -12.80 -10.32
C ARG A 27 42.20 -12.39 -10.79
N PRO A 28 41.18 -12.43 -9.92
CA PRO A 28 39.86 -11.95 -10.30
C PRO A 28 40.00 -10.47 -10.66
N ALA A 29 39.56 -10.11 -11.87
CA ALA A 29 39.43 -8.72 -12.27
C ALA A 29 38.47 -8.07 -11.27
N ILE A 30 38.99 -7.16 -10.45
CA ILE A 30 38.17 -6.28 -9.62
C ILE A 30 37.40 -5.42 -10.60
N ALA A 31 36.14 -5.76 -10.83
CA ALA A 31 35.19 -4.89 -11.51
C ALA A 31 35.00 -3.67 -10.61
N THR A 32 35.74 -2.60 -10.89
CA THR A 32 35.49 -1.29 -10.30
C THR A 32 34.17 -0.79 -10.88
N VAL A 33 33.07 -1.05 -10.18
CA VAL A 33 31.77 -0.47 -10.51
C VAL A 33 31.89 1.03 -10.24
N ASN A 34 32.18 1.80 -11.28
CA ASN A 34 32.12 3.25 -11.23
C ASN A 34 30.64 3.65 -11.42
N ASP A 35 29.81 3.37 -10.41
CA ASP A 35 28.37 3.67 -10.45
C ASP A 35 28.16 5.13 -10.05
N SER A 36 28.16 6.03 -11.05
CA SER A 36 27.82 7.42 -10.80
C SER A 36 26.30 7.55 -10.70
N LYS A 37 25.79 7.89 -9.52
CA LYS A 37 24.35 8.13 -9.30
C LYS A 37 23.78 9.09 -10.33
N THR A 38 22.70 8.70 -11.00
CA THR A 38 21.97 9.55 -11.93
C THR A 38 21.29 10.72 -11.18
N LEU A 39 20.83 11.74 -11.90
CA LEU A 39 20.05 12.83 -11.28
C LEU A 39 18.80 12.29 -10.57
N ALA A 40 18.11 11.31 -11.17
CA ALA A 40 16.95 10.67 -10.57
C ALA A 40 17.31 9.95 -9.26
N ASP A 41 18.45 9.24 -9.20
CA ASP A 41 18.92 8.61 -7.96
C ASP A 41 19.14 9.62 -6.85
N ARG A 42 19.82 10.73 -7.16
CA ARG A 42 20.06 11.80 -6.18
C ARG A 42 18.79 12.50 -5.73
N ILE A 43 17.80 12.65 -6.63
CA ILE A 43 16.49 13.20 -6.27
C ILE A 43 15.77 12.23 -5.35
N GLU A 44 15.74 10.95 -5.70
CA GLU A 44 15.10 9.92 -4.89
C GLU A 44 15.71 9.87 -3.48
N ASP A 45 17.04 9.95 -3.35
CA ASP A 45 17.78 10.06 -2.08
C ASP A 45 17.28 11.19 -1.17
N LEU A 46 16.74 12.26 -1.74
CA LEU A 46 16.19 13.41 -1.01
C LEU A 46 14.68 13.33 -0.77
N LEU A 47 14.02 12.23 -1.17
CA LEU A 47 12.60 11.99 -0.88
C LEU A 47 12.46 11.20 0.43
N PRO A 48 11.35 11.39 1.19
CA PRO A 48 11.12 10.71 2.47
C PRO A 48 10.77 9.22 2.34
N GLN A 49 10.73 8.68 1.12
CA GLN A 49 10.52 7.25 0.83
C GLN A 49 9.23 6.66 1.40
N THR A 50 8.18 7.49 1.54
CA THR A 50 6.90 7.02 2.08
C THR A 50 6.11 6.15 1.11
N GLN A 51 6.38 6.25 -0.20
CA GLN A 51 5.68 5.54 -1.28
C GLN A 51 4.16 5.79 -1.28
N CYS A 52 3.72 6.97 -0.84
CA CYS A 52 2.30 7.30 -0.60
C CYS A 52 1.51 7.76 -1.83
N THR A 53 2.14 7.86 -3.00
CA THR A 53 1.53 8.28 -4.28
C THR A 53 0.83 9.64 -4.31
N LYS A 54 0.96 10.48 -3.28
CA LYS A 54 0.31 11.82 -3.18
C LYS A 54 0.78 12.81 -4.25
N CYS A 55 1.98 12.62 -4.78
CA CYS A 55 2.49 13.39 -5.90
C CYS A 55 1.81 13.04 -7.25
N GLY A 56 0.98 11.99 -7.29
CA GLY A 56 0.34 11.50 -8.52
C GLY A 56 1.12 10.41 -9.26
N TYR A 57 2.24 9.95 -8.69
CA TYR A 57 3.08 8.87 -9.23
C TYR A 57 2.99 7.61 -8.37
N ASP A 58 3.22 6.45 -8.96
CA ASP A 58 3.12 5.13 -8.30
C ASP A 58 4.23 4.83 -7.28
N GLY A 59 5.10 5.80 -6.98
CA GLY A 59 6.16 5.69 -5.99
C GLY A 59 7.13 6.88 -6.01
N CYS A 60 8.15 6.82 -5.16
CA CYS A 60 9.20 7.84 -5.09
C CYS A 60 10.09 7.81 -6.34
N ARG A 61 10.44 6.61 -6.85
CA ARG A 61 11.26 6.46 -8.07
C ARG A 61 10.64 7.14 -9.30
N PRO A 62 9.39 6.85 -9.71
CA PRO A 62 8.82 7.50 -10.90
C PRO A 62 8.67 9.01 -10.74
N TYR A 63 8.40 9.50 -9.54
CA TYR A 63 8.39 10.95 -9.28
C TYR A 63 9.80 11.55 -9.44
N ALA A 64 10.83 10.89 -8.90
CA ALA A 64 12.20 11.35 -9.03
C ALA A 64 12.67 11.41 -10.49
N GLU A 65 12.31 10.41 -11.30
CA GLU A 65 12.55 10.39 -12.75
C GLU A 65 11.84 11.53 -13.46
N ALA A 66 10.57 11.77 -13.12
CA ALA A 66 9.78 12.86 -13.70
C ALA A 66 10.32 14.26 -13.32
N VAL A 67 10.89 14.42 -12.13
CA VAL A 67 11.57 15.67 -11.76
C VAL A 67 12.90 15.79 -12.51
N ALA A 68 13.66 14.69 -12.63
CA ALA A 68 14.94 14.67 -13.32
C ALA A 68 14.84 15.02 -14.81
N ASN A 69 13.78 14.54 -15.48
CA ASN A 69 13.53 14.79 -16.90
C ASN A 69 12.72 16.07 -17.16
N GLY A 70 12.27 16.77 -16.11
CA GLY A 70 11.50 18.01 -16.22
C GLY A 70 10.01 17.85 -16.48
N ALA A 71 9.45 16.64 -16.45
CA ALA A 71 8.02 16.39 -16.59
C ALA A 71 7.20 16.72 -15.32
N ALA A 72 7.85 16.79 -14.16
CA ALA A 72 7.22 17.14 -12.88
C ALA A 72 7.91 18.31 -12.19
N SER A 73 7.13 19.05 -11.39
CA SER A 73 7.69 20.05 -10.47
C SER A 73 8.23 19.38 -9.20
N TYR A 74 9.25 19.97 -8.59
CA TYR A 74 9.97 19.44 -7.41
C TYR A 74 9.29 19.77 -6.07
N ASN A 75 8.08 20.35 -6.10
CA ASN A 75 7.30 20.76 -4.92
C ASN A 75 6.04 19.91 -4.69
N GLN A 76 5.98 18.69 -5.24
CA GLN A 76 4.76 17.85 -5.26
C GLN A 76 4.74 16.78 -4.17
N CYS A 77 5.70 16.78 -3.24
CA CYS A 77 5.80 15.76 -2.18
C CYS A 77 5.40 16.32 -0.80
N PRO A 78 4.11 16.26 -0.40
CA PRO A 78 3.66 16.74 0.91
C PRO A 78 4.39 16.12 2.11
N PRO A 79 4.69 14.79 2.13
CA PRO A 79 5.46 14.21 3.24
C PRO A 79 6.89 14.72 3.33
N GLY A 80 7.45 15.24 2.24
CA GLY A 80 8.78 15.86 2.25
C GLY A 80 8.78 17.24 2.90
N GLY A 81 7.62 17.88 2.99
CA GLY A 81 7.48 19.19 3.60
C GLY A 81 8.24 20.30 2.88
N ALA A 82 8.26 21.48 3.50
CA ALA A 82 9.01 22.64 2.99
C ALA A 82 10.51 22.33 2.87
N GLU A 83 11.07 21.59 3.83
CA GLU A 83 12.47 21.19 3.81
C GLU A 83 12.79 20.27 2.62
N GLY A 84 11.91 19.31 2.30
CA GLY A 84 12.09 18.44 1.14
C GLY A 84 12.15 19.24 -0.16
N VAL A 85 11.28 20.24 -0.33
CA VAL A 85 11.34 21.15 -1.48
C VAL A 85 12.66 21.92 -1.50
N ALA A 86 13.13 22.42 -0.37
CA ALA A 86 14.41 23.13 -0.28
C ALA A 86 15.61 22.24 -0.64
N ARG A 87 15.63 20.99 -0.17
CA ARG A 87 16.65 19.99 -0.51
C ARG A 87 16.69 19.72 -2.02
N LEU A 88 15.52 19.53 -2.64
CA LEU A 88 15.41 19.31 -4.08
C LEU A 88 15.78 20.55 -4.89
N ALA A 89 15.32 21.73 -4.48
CA ALA A 89 15.65 23.01 -5.12
C ALA A 89 17.17 23.23 -5.15
N LYS A 90 17.86 22.98 -4.03
CA LYS A 90 19.32 23.03 -3.94
C LYS A 90 20.00 22.06 -4.91
N LEU A 91 19.53 20.81 -4.98
CA LEU A 91 20.09 19.81 -5.89
C LEU A 91 19.91 20.19 -7.37
N LEU A 92 18.79 20.83 -7.70
CA LEU A 92 18.41 21.21 -9.06
C LEU A 92 18.92 22.61 -9.47
N GLY A 93 19.49 23.39 -8.55
CA GLY A 93 19.85 24.78 -8.80
C GLY A 93 18.65 25.69 -9.07
N LYS A 94 17.51 25.42 -8.44
CA LYS A 94 16.24 26.14 -8.60
C LYS A 94 15.89 26.94 -7.34
N PRO A 95 15.05 28.00 -7.42
CA PRO A 95 14.58 28.71 -6.23
C PRO A 95 13.75 27.79 -5.31
N VAL A 96 13.63 28.11 -4.03
CA VAL A 96 12.69 27.39 -3.15
C VAL A 96 11.27 27.93 -3.42
N ILE A 97 10.33 27.04 -3.71
CA ILE A 97 8.92 27.37 -3.93
C ILE A 97 8.04 26.67 -2.88
N PRO A 98 6.82 27.15 -2.61
CA PRO A 98 5.90 26.49 -1.69
C PRO A 98 5.49 25.09 -2.18
N ILE A 99 5.09 24.19 -1.27
CA ILE A 99 4.47 22.89 -1.61
C ILE A 99 3.24 23.12 -2.48
N ASN A 100 3.05 22.26 -3.48
CA ASN A 100 1.84 22.27 -4.29
C ASN A 100 0.62 21.81 -3.46
N PRO A 101 -0.34 22.71 -3.16
CA PRO A 101 -1.49 22.37 -2.32
C PRO A 101 -2.41 21.32 -2.96
N VAL A 102 -2.35 21.13 -4.28
CA VAL A 102 -3.12 20.10 -5.00
C VAL A 102 -2.68 18.69 -4.58
N ASN A 103 -1.40 18.49 -4.27
CA ASN A 103 -0.88 17.20 -3.83
C ASN A 103 -1.13 16.92 -2.34
N GLY A 104 -1.54 17.93 -1.59
CA GLY A 104 -1.84 17.85 -0.16
C GLY A 104 -1.02 18.84 0.67
N VAL A 105 -1.21 18.78 1.98
CA VAL A 105 -0.54 19.64 2.96
C VAL A 105 0.52 18.87 3.75
N GLU A 106 1.55 19.57 4.17
CA GLU A 106 2.49 19.09 5.16
C GLU A 106 1.77 18.89 6.51
N ARG A 107 1.97 17.74 7.13
CA ARG A 107 1.29 17.35 8.38
C ARG A 107 2.19 16.45 9.23
N PRO A 108 1.90 16.31 10.54
CA PRO A 108 2.60 15.35 11.37
C PRO A 108 2.49 13.93 10.83
N ARG A 109 3.55 13.15 10.98
CA ARG A 109 3.62 11.82 10.42
C ARG A 109 2.71 10.88 11.21
N PRO A 110 1.73 10.24 10.54
CA PRO A 110 0.90 9.24 11.19
C PRO A 110 1.53 7.84 11.12
N VAL A 111 1.09 6.96 12.00
CA VAL A 111 1.27 5.51 11.90
C VAL A 111 -0.11 4.88 11.84
N ALA A 112 -0.26 3.86 10.99
CA ALA A 112 -1.49 3.10 10.92
C ALA A 112 -1.72 2.32 12.23
N PHE A 113 -2.96 2.22 12.66
CA PHE A 113 -3.42 1.40 13.77
C PHE A 113 -4.61 0.58 13.29
N ILE A 114 -4.56 -0.75 13.51
CA ILE A 114 -5.65 -1.67 13.13
C ILE A 114 -6.38 -2.07 14.40
N ASP A 115 -7.69 -1.85 14.44
CA ASP A 115 -8.55 -2.38 15.49
C ASP A 115 -8.76 -3.88 15.27
N GLU A 116 -8.15 -4.70 16.14
CA GLU A 116 -8.21 -6.16 16.01
C GLU A 116 -9.62 -6.73 16.21
N GLN A 117 -10.51 -6.01 16.90
CA GLN A 117 -11.88 -6.48 17.15
C GLN A 117 -12.75 -6.37 15.88
N LEU A 118 -12.47 -5.38 15.04
CA LEU A 118 -13.16 -5.16 13.78
C LEU A 118 -12.51 -5.93 12.62
N CYS A 119 -11.20 -6.21 12.72
CA CYS A 119 -10.44 -6.88 11.66
C CYS A 119 -11.01 -8.27 11.34
N ILE A 120 -11.29 -8.52 10.05
CA ILE A 120 -11.80 -9.82 9.55
C ILE A 120 -10.72 -10.68 8.89
N GLY A 121 -9.46 -10.24 8.89
CA GLY A 121 -8.36 -11.00 8.29
C GLY A 121 -8.42 -11.13 6.76
N CYS A 122 -8.90 -10.10 6.04
CA CYS A 122 -9.10 -10.12 4.59
C CYS A 122 -7.83 -9.95 3.74
N THR A 123 -6.70 -9.55 4.35
CA THR A 123 -5.36 -9.36 3.72
C THR A 123 -5.23 -8.22 2.69
N LEU A 124 -6.30 -7.50 2.35
CA LEU A 124 -6.24 -6.38 1.37
C LEU A 124 -5.30 -5.26 1.81
N CYS A 125 -5.28 -4.93 3.11
CA CYS A 125 -4.37 -3.92 3.65
C CYS A 125 -2.89 -4.32 3.53
N MET A 126 -2.57 -5.61 3.73
CA MET A 126 -1.22 -6.14 3.58
C MET A 126 -0.74 -6.06 2.13
N GLN A 127 -1.62 -6.32 1.17
CA GLN A 127 -1.34 -6.16 -0.26
C GLN A 127 -1.14 -4.70 -0.68
N ALA A 128 -1.75 -3.76 0.03
CA ALA A 128 -1.60 -2.34 -0.23
C ALA A 128 -0.36 -1.72 0.44
N CYS A 129 0.17 -2.34 1.49
CA CYS A 129 1.31 -1.78 2.23
C CYS A 129 2.59 -1.83 1.38
N PRO A 130 3.19 -0.69 1.00
CA PRO A 130 4.35 -0.65 0.10
C PRO A 130 5.65 -1.15 0.76
N VAL A 131 5.69 -1.23 2.09
CA VAL A 131 6.90 -1.54 2.87
C VAL A 131 6.74 -2.75 3.79
N ASP A 132 5.68 -3.54 3.58
CA ASP A 132 5.34 -4.75 4.35
C ASP A 132 5.29 -4.54 5.88
N ALA A 133 4.82 -3.38 6.34
CA ALA A 133 4.69 -3.06 7.78
C ALA A 133 3.48 -3.72 8.48
N ILE A 134 2.64 -4.46 7.75
CA ILE A 134 1.44 -5.11 8.28
C ILE A 134 1.70 -6.61 8.42
N VAL A 135 1.51 -7.14 9.63
CA VAL A 135 1.70 -8.55 9.95
C VAL A 135 0.35 -9.19 10.21
N GLY A 136 0.15 -10.41 9.72
CA GLY A 136 -1.08 -11.18 9.88
C GLY A 136 -1.12 -12.36 8.92
N ALA A 137 -2.28 -13.00 8.81
CA ALA A 137 -2.54 -14.09 7.89
C ALA A 137 -4.00 -14.08 7.44
N PRO A 138 -4.36 -14.78 6.35
CA PRO A 138 -5.74 -14.97 5.97
C PRO A 138 -6.57 -15.49 7.16
N LYS A 139 -7.70 -14.83 7.44
CA LYS A 139 -8.59 -15.15 8.57
C LYS A 139 -7.97 -14.95 9.96
N GLN A 140 -6.83 -14.28 10.07
CA GLN A 140 -6.20 -13.87 11.32
C GLN A 140 -6.20 -12.33 11.43
N MET A 141 -6.25 -11.83 12.66
CA MET A 141 -6.17 -10.39 12.92
C MET A 141 -4.81 -9.84 12.47
N HIS A 142 -4.85 -8.65 11.86
CA HIS A 142 -3.65 -7.97 11.37
C HIS A 142 -3.22 -6.92 12.38
N THR A 143 -1.92 -6.67 12.48
CA THR A 143 -1.34 -5.62 13.31
C THR A 143 -0.24 -4.87 12.56
N ILE A 144 0.13 -3.68 13.05
CA ILE A 144 1.11 -2.81 12.42
C ILE A 144 2.43 -2.87 13.19
N VAL A 145 3.52 -3.15 12.48
CA VAL A 145 4.87 -2.95 13.00
C VAL A 145 5.17 -1.46 12.91
N LYS A 146 4.97 -0.74 14.02
CA LYS A 146 4.98 0.73 14.09
C LYS A 146 6.24 1.35 13.49
N ASP A 147 7.40 0.79 13.80
CA ASP A 147 8.71 1.29 13.35
C ASP A 147 8.91 1.15 11.85
N GLN A 148 8.17 0.22 11.22
CA GLN A 148 8.21 0.01 9.79
C GLN A 148 7.16 0.84 9.03
N CYS A 149 6.12 1.34 9.71
CA CYS A 149 5.07 2.10 9.04
C CYS A 149 5.57 3.49 8.59
N THR A 150 5.49 3.75 7.28
CA THR A 150 5.84 5.06 6.69
C THR A 150 4.73 6.11 6.80
N GLY A 151 3.55 5.73 7.30
CA GLY A 151 2.40 6.65 7.36
C GLY A 151 1.78 6.96 6.00
N CYS A 152 1.95 6.09 5.01
CA CYS A 152 1.54 6.30 3.62
C CYS A 152 0.03 6.27 3.36
N ASP A 153 -0.81 5.93 4.34
CA ASP A 153 -2.28 5.83 4.28
C ASP A 153 -2.91 4.90 3.19
N LEU A 154 -2.11 4.28 2.32
CA LEU A 154 -2.59 3.37 1.27
C LEU A 154 -3.40 2.16 1.76
N CYS A 155 -3.24 1.76 3.02
CA CYS A 155 -3.97 0.62 3.59
C CYS A 155 -5.41 0.93 4.01
N VAL A 156 -5.78 2.21 4.15
CA VAL A 156 -7.10 2.63 4.67
C VAL A 156 -8.20 2.29 3.67
N ALA A 157 -8.10 2.78 2.44
CA ALA A 157 -9.15 2.62 1.43
C ALA A 157 -9.47 1.15 1.06
N PRO A 158 -8.50 0.23 0.98
CA PRO A 158 -8.77 -1.18 0.72
C PRO A 158 -9.46 -1.94 1.87
N CYS A 159 -9.60 -1.36 3.07
CA CYS A 159 -10.14 -2.06 4.22
C CYS A 159 -11.69 -2.09 4.18
N PRO A 160 -12.33 -3.26 3.97
CA PRO A 160 -13.78 -3.33 3.74
C PRO A 160 -14.62 -3.10 5.00
N VAL A 161 -14.00 -3.20 6.18
CA VAL A 161 -14.63 -3.00 7.49
C VAL A 161 -14.24 -1.69 8.13
N ASP A 162 -13.33 -0.92 7.51
CA ASP A 162 -12.87 0.37 8.00
C ASP A 162 -12.29 0.30 9.43
N CYS A 163 -11.43 -0.70 9.68
CA CYS A 163 -10.81 -0.94 10.98
C CYS A 163 -9.45 -0.24 11.17
N ILE A 164 -9.06 0.68 10.27
CA ILE A 164 -7.72 1.27 10.24
C ILE A 164 -7.79 2.77 10.51
N ALA A 165 -7.13 3.21 11.57
CA ALA A 165 -6.95 4.62 11.90
C ALA A 165 -5.51 5.08 11.62
N MET A 166 -5.34 6.34 11.23
CA MET A 166 -4.01 6.95 11.05
C MET A 166 -3.73 7.87 12.24
N ILE A 167 -2.87 7.43 13.16
CA ILE A 167 -2.60 8.14 14.42
C ILE A 167 -1.32 8.98 14.25
N PRO A 168 -1.35 10.32 14.42
CA PRO A 168 -0.15 11.15 14.46
C PRO A 168 0.77 10.73 15.61
N VAL A 169 2.04 10.41 15.31
CA VAL A 169 3.01 9.96 16.33
C VAL A 169 4.17 10.93 16.56
N THR A 170 4.27 11.98 15.74
CA THR A 170 5.38 12.96 15.81
C THR A 170 4.99 14.28 16.45
N GLY A 171 3.83 14.35 17.12
CA GLY A 171 3.34 15.58 17.73
C GLY A 171 3.18 16.70 16.70
N VAL A 172 3.94 17.78 16.87
CA VAL A 172 3.96 18.93 15.94
C VAL A 172 5.01 18.81 14.84
N ALA A 173 5.94 17.86 14.92
CA ALA A 173 7.00 17.72 13.93
C ALA A 173 6.41 17.19 12.61
N THR A 174 6.80 17.83 11.50
CA THR A 174 6.35 17.53 10.14
C THR A 174 7.54 17.34 9.19
N GLY A 175 7.30 16.91 7.95
CA GLY A 175 8.35 16.82 6.93
C GLY A 175 9.55 16.00 7.41
N TRP A 176 10.74 16.60 7.31
CA TRP A 176 12.01 16.01 7.75
C TRP A 176 12.32 16.21 9.25
N ASP A 177 11.57 17.04 9.97
CA ASP A 177 11.62 17.05 11.44
C ASP A 177 10.92 15.81 12.02
N ALA A 178 9.96 15.24 11.28
CA ALA A 178 9.23 14.02 11.65
C ALA A 178 9.93 12.72 11.23
N TRP A 179 11.01 12.81 10.44
CA TRP A 179 11.60 11.68 9.74
C TRP A 179 13.08 11.90 9.42
N THR A 180 13.94 10.97 9.83
CA THR A 180 15.39 11.04 9.55
C THR A 180 15.76 10.45 8.18
N GLN A 181 16.94 10.80 7.66
CA GLN A 181 17.46 10.19 6.44
C GLN A 181 17.59 8.66 6.57
N GLN A 182 18.09 8.18 7.71
CA GLN A 182 18.20 6.75 7.99
C GLN A 182 16.85 6.03 7.88
N GLN A 183 15.79 6.60 8.46
CA GLN A 183 14.44 6.02 8.38
C GLN A 183 13.90 6.00 6.94
N ALA A 184 14.23 7.02 6.12
CA ALA A 184 13.86 7.05 4.70
C ALA A 184 14.59 5.94 3.92
N ASP A 185 15.88 5.78 4.17
CA ASP A 185 16.69 4.76 3.52
C ASP A 185 16.22 3.34 3.92
N GLU A 186 15.92 3.11 5.20
CA GLU A 186 15.34 1.85 5.69
C GLU A 186 13.95 1.56 5.08
N ALA A 187 13.12 2.59 4.88
CA ALA A 187 11.84 2.46 4.21
C ALA A 187 12.01 2.09 2.73
N ARG A 188 12.97 2.69 2.03
CA ARG A 188 13.32 2.33 0.66
C ARG A 188 13.76 0.87 0.57
N VAL A 189 14.70 0.44 1.41
CA VAL A 189 15.19 -0.95 1.41
C VAL A 189 14.04 -1.95 1.57
N ARG A 190 13.07 -1.65 2.44
CA ARG A 190 11.90 -2.51 2.63
C ARG A 190 10.97 -2.50 1.41
N HIS A 191 10.72 -1.33 0.83
CA HIS A 191 9.97 -1.21 -0.41
C HIS A 191 10.61 -2.02 -1.54
N ASP A 192 11.91 -1.86 -1.77
CA ASP A 192 12.62 -2.52 -2.87
C ASP A 192 12.66 -4.03 -2.69
N ARG A 193 12.88 -4.50 -1.44
CA ARG A 193 12.79 -5.92 -1.10
C ARG A 193 11.40 -6.49 -1.43
N ARG A 194 10.34 -5.74 -1.13
CA ARG A 194 8.97 -6.13 -1.45
C ARG A 194 8.74 -6.18 -2.95
N GLN A 195 9.17 -5.16 -3.70
CA GLN A 195 9.02 -5.13 -5.16
C GLN A 195 9.75 -6.30 -5.81
N ALA A 196 10.98 -6.58 -5.38
CA ALA A 196 11.75 -7.73 -5.86
C ALA A 196 11.02 -9.06 -5.58
N ARG A 197 10.46 -9.22 -4.38
CA ARG A 197 9.65 -10.41 -4.03
C ARG A 197 8.42 -10.54 -4.93
N LEU A 198 7.63 -9.48 -5.08
CA LEU A 198 6.42 -9.49 -5.93
C LEU A 198 6.74 -9.74 -7.41
N ALA A 199 7.86 -9.19 -7.91
CA ALA A 199 8.34 -9.42 -9.27
C ALA A 199 8.71 -10.89 -9.48
N ALA A 200 9.47 -11.49 -8.55
CA ALA A 200 9.83 -12.91 -8.61
C ALA A 200 8.59 -13.83 -8.54
N GLU A 201 7.64 -13.52 -7.64
CA GLU A 201 6.37 -14.25 -7.53
C GLU A 201 5.56 -14.19 -8.84
N ARG A 202 5.49 -13.01 -9.46
CA ARG A 202 4.80 -12.78 -10.74
C ARG A 202 5.47 -13.56 -11.87
N GLN A 203 6.78 -13.44 -12.03
CA GLN A 203 7.54 -14.19 -13.03
C GLN A 203 7.36 -15.71 -12.87
N ALA A 204 7.41 -16.21 -11.63
CA ALA A 204 7.16 -17.63 -11.36
C ALA A 204 5.72 -18.05 -11.68
N ALA A 205 4.72 -17.19 -11.46
CA ALA A 205 3.33 -17.45 -11.84
C ALA A 205 3.16 -17.48 -13.37
N GLU A 206 3.76 -16.52 -14.08
CA GLU A 206 3.76 -16.44 -15.54
C GLU A 206 4.46 -17.65 -16.17
N ALA A 207 5.60 -18.07 -15.64
CA ALA A 207 6.33 -19.27 -16.08
C ALA A 207 5.49 -20.54 -15.88
N ARG A 208 4.83 -20.70 -14.73
CA ARG A 208 3.92 -21.82 -14.48
C ARG A 208 2.73 -21.80 -15.44
N ALA A 209 2.17 -20.63 -15.73
CA ALA A 209 1.07 -20.49 -16.67
C ALA A 209 1.51 -20.81 -18.11
N ALA A 210 2.69 -20.35 -18.51
CA ALA A 210 3.28 -20.66 -19.82
C ALA A 210 3.55 -22.17 -19.98
N ALA A 211 4.12 -22.82 -18.96
CA ALA A 211 4.35 -24.26 -18.96
C ALA A 211 3.03 -25.06 -19.09
N ARG A 212 1.98 -24.64 -18.36
CA ARG A 212 0.63 -25.25 -18.49
C ARG A 212 0.06 -25.07 -19.89
N ARG A 213 0.21 -23.89 -20.50
CA ARG A 213 -0.24 -23.65 -21.88
C ARG A 213 0.53 -24.50 -22.89
N ALA A 214 1.85 -24.62 -22.74
CA ALA A 214 2.69 -25.45 -23.61
C ALA A 214 2.32 -26.94 -23.49
N ALA A 215 2.05 -27.43 -22.29
CA ALA A 215 1.63 -28.83 -22.06
C ALA A 215 0.21 -29.13 -22.55
N ALA A 216 -0.65 -28.12 -22.67
CA ALA A 216 -2.02 -28.26 -23.16
C ALA A 216 -2.16 -28.06 -24.68
N ALA A 217 -1.08 -27.67 -25.39
CA ALA A 217 -1.11 -27.55 -26.83
C ALA A 217 -1.23 -28.95 -27.47
N PRO A 218 -2.16 -29.18 -28.41
CA PRO A 218 -2.30 -30.47 -29.05
C PRO A 218 -1.04 -30.83 -29.82
N ALA A 219 -0.52 -32.04 -29.59
CA ALA A 219 0.55 -32.61 -30.41
C ALA A 219 -0.01 -32.88 -31.81
N GLY A 220 0.15 -31.92 -32.72
CA GLY A 220 -0.45 -32.04 -34.05
C GLY A 220 -0.05 -30.91 -35.00
N ALA A 221 1.22 -30.88 -35.40
CA ALA A 221 1.66 -30.40 -36.72
C ALA A 221 3.12 -30.85 -36.96
N ALA A 222 3.31 -32.17 -37.04
CA ALA A 222 4.46 -32.75 -37.71
C ALA A 222 3.91 -33.74 -38.74
N SER A 223 3.74 -33.26 -39.97
CA SER A 223 3.67 -34.10 -41.16
C SER A 223 4.25 -33.32 -42.33
N ASP A 224 5.37 -33.81 -42.82
CA ASP A 224 6.05 -33.38 -44.03
C ASP A 224 5.13 -33.39 -45.27
N ALA A 225 5.30 -32.39 -46.14
CA ALA A 225 5.76 -32.53 -47.53
C ALA A 225 5.13 -31.50 -48.51
N PRO A 226 5.85 -31.09 -49.58
CA PRO A 226 5.33 -30.21 -50.62
C PRO A 226 4.62 -31.00 -51.75
N GLY A 227 3.51 -30.49 -52.27
CA GLY A 227 2.86 -31.05 -53.47
C GLY A 227 1.52 -30.38 -53.79
N ALA A 228 1.38 -29.88 -55.01
CA ALA A 228 0.27 -29.04 -55.48
C ALA A 228 -0.90 -29.82 -56.13
N ALA A 229 -2.09 -29.18 -56.12
CA ALA A 229 -3.30 -29.36 -56.96
C ALA A 229 -4.11 -30.67 -56.78
N ASN A 230 -5.45 -30.73 -56.80
CA ASN A 230 -6.52 -29.82 -57.21
C ASN A 230 -7.90 -30.23 -56.58
N ALA A 231 -8.81 -29.25 -56.48
CA ALA A 231 -10.29 -29.23 -56.41
C ALA A 231 -11.12 -30.49 -56.00
N SER A 232 -12.01 -30.41 -55.00
CA SER A 232 -13.35 -29.77 -55.06
C SER A 232 -14.31 -30.24 -53.94
N ALA A 233 -14.91 -29.25 -53.26
CA ALA A 233 -16.23 -29.18 -52.60
C ALA A 233 -16.80 -30.39 -51.80
N THR A 234 -16.97 -30.22 -50.49
CA THR A 234 -18.31 -30.01 -49.89
C THR A 234 -18.22 -29.45 -48.46
N SER A 235 -19.20 -28.62 -48.13
CA SER A 235 -19.40 -27.83 -46.92
C SER A 235 -19.66 -28.64 -45.65
N ALA A 236 -18.98 -28.29 -44.56
CA ALA A 236 -19.53 -28.29 -43.20
C ALA A 236 -18.59 -27.52 -42.24
N SER A 237 -19.03 -26.35 -41.77
CA SER A 237 -18.42 -25.66 -40.62
C SER A 237 -18.56 -26.52 -39.35
N PRO A 238 -17.52 -26.66 -38.51
CA PRO A 238 -17.72 -26.83 -37.09
C PRO A 238 -17.74 -25.45 -36.43
N ALA A 239 -18.79 -25.27 -35.64
CA ALA A 239 -19.09 -24.09 -34.86
C ALA A 239 -17.91 -23.65 -33.97
N ALA A 240 -17.81 -22.34 -33.82
CA ALA A 240 -17.02 -21.66 -32.82
C ALA A 240 -17.20 -22.32 -31.44
N ALA A 241 -16.08 -22.67 -30.81
CA ALA A 241 -16.04 -22.99 -29.40
C ALA A 241 -16.60 -21.79 -28.62
N SER A 242 -17.71 -22.01 -27.91
CA SER A 242 -18.47 -20.98 -27.22
C SER A 242 -17.69 -20.34 -26.04
N PRO A 243 -17.86 -19.03 -25.80
CA PRO A 243 -17.24 -18.30 -24.67
C PRO A 243 -17.93 -18.54 -23.31
N ALA A 244 -18.95 -19.39 -23.21
CA ALA A 244 -19.84 -19.48 -22.05
C ALA A 244 -19.16 -20.01 -20.76
N VAL A 245 -18.11 -20.83 -20.87
CA VAL A 245 -17.46 -21.46 -19.69
C VAL A 245 -16.53 -20.52 -18.91
N VAL A 246 -15.99 -19.47 -19.55
CA VAL A 246 -15.17 -18.46 -18.86
C VAL A 246 -16.02 -17.44 -18.12
N ASP A 247 -17.21 -17.11 -18.64
CA ASP A 247 -18.16 -16.17 -18.05
C ASP A 247 -18.74 -16.71 -16.73
N ASP A 248 -19.08 -18.00 -16.69
CA ASP A 248 -19.67 -18.65 -15.51
C ASP A 248 -18.67 -18.73 -14.33
N ALA A 249 -17.38 -18.93 -14.62
CA ALA A 249 -16.31 -18.94 -13.62
C ALA A 249 -16.03 -17.54 -13.05
N GLU A 250 -16.14 -16.49 -13.87
CA GLU A 250 -15.98 -15.11 -13.43
C GLU A 250 -17.20 -14.62 -12.64
N ALA A 251 -18.41 -14.97 -13.07
CA ALA A 251 -19.66 -14.71 -12.36
C ALA A 251 -19.67 -15.37 -10.97
N LYS A 252 -19.23 -16.62 -10.87
CA LYS A 252 -19.13 -17.33 -9.60
C LYS A 252 -18.11 -16.70 -8.64
N LYS A 253 -16.96 -16.22 -9.16
CA LYS A 253 -15.99 -15.47 -8.36
C LYS A 253 -16.58 -14.15 -7.84
N LYS A 254 -17.26 -13.39 -8.71
CA LYS A 254 -17.94 -12.13 -8.34
C LYS A 254 -18.98 -12.37 -7.24
N ALA A 255 -19.81 -13.41 -7.38
CA ALA A 255 -20.81 -13.78 -6.37
C ALA A 255 -20.18 -14.16 -5.01
N ILE A 256 -19.07 -14.90 -5.00
CA ILE A 256 -18.36 -15.24 -3.76
C ILE A 256 -17.79 -13.99 -3.08
N ILE A 257 -17.21 -13.07 -3.85
CA ILE A 257 -16.67 -11.80 -3.34
C ILE A 257 -17.80 -10.95 -2.77
N GLN A 258 -18.92 -10.82 -3.49
CA GLN A 258 -20.10 -10.08 -3.01
C GLN A 258 -20.64 -10.66 -1.70
N ALA A 259 -20.81 -11.97 -1.63
CA ALA A 259 -21.26 -12.63 -0.41
C ALA A 259 -20.27 -12.43 0.77
N ALA A 260 -18.96 -12.36 0.49
CA ALA A 260 -17.96 -12.04 1.52
C ALA A 260 -18.06 -10.58 2.01
N LEU A 261 -18.28 -9.64 1.10
CA LEU A 261 -18.48 -8.23 1.43
C LEU A 261 -19.78 -8.00 2.23
N GLU A 262 -20.87 -8.68 1.87
CA GLU A 262 -22.14 -8.63 2.61
C GLU A 262 -21.99 -9.17 4.03
N ARG A 263 -21.28 -10.29 4.22
CA ARG A 263 -20.98 -10.80 5.55
C ARG A 263 -20.14 -9.82 6.37
N ALA A 264 -19.18 -9.14 5.75
CA ALA A 264 -18.36 -8.12 6.41
C ALA A 264 -19.22 -6.91 6.84
N ARG A 265 -20.13 -6.44 5.97
CA ARG A 265 -21.07 -5.35 6.28
C ARG A 265 -22.02 -5.72 7.42
N ARG A 266 -22.61 -6.92 7.39
CA ARG A 266 -23.49 -7.41 8.46
C ARG A 266 -22.75 -7.51 9.78
N LYS A 267 -21.52 -8.04 9.79
CA LYS A 267 -20.70 -8.10 11.00
C LYS A 267 -20.35 -6.69 11.52
N LYS A 268 -20.10 -5.71 10.64
CA LYS A 268 -19.89 -4.31 11.02
C LYS A 268 -21.14 -3.70 11.69
N LEU A 269 -22.33 -3.96 11.13
CA LEU A 269 -23.60 -3.52 11.73
C LEU A 269 -23.85 -4.19 13.10
N GLU A 270 -23.65 -5.50 13.21
CA GLU A 270 -23.79 -6.24 14.47
C GLU A 270 -22.79 -5.77 15.56
N LEU A 271 -21.56 -5.44 15.16
CA LEU A 271 -20.56 -4.86 16.07
C LEU A 271 -20.92 -3.43 16.48
N ALA A 272 -21.44 -2.61 15.57
CA ALA A 272 -21.93 -1.27 15.86
C ALA A 272 -23.15 -1.29 16.82
N GLU A 273 -24.10 -2.21 16.62
CA GLU A 273 -25.24 -2.43 17.52
C GLU A 273 -24.80 -2.88 18.93
N ARG A 274 -23.68 -3.60 19.02
CA ARG A 274 -23.06 -4.00 20.30
C ARG A 274 -22.20 -2.89 20.94
N GLY A 275 -22.18 -1.69 20.38
CA GLY A 275 -21.33 -0.59 20.86
C GLY A 275 -19.83 -0.83 20.65
N ALA A 276 -19.45 -1.80 19.81
CA ALA A 276 -18.08 -2.03 19.38
C ALA A 276 -17.86 -1.32 18.04
N GLY A 277 -17.94 0.01 18.04
CA GLY A 277 -17.40 0.84 16.95
C GLY A 277 -15.87 0.95 17.05
N PRO A 278 -15.18 1.62 16.12
CA PRO A 278 -13.75 1.92 16.27
C PRO A 278 -13.57 2.68 17.58
N ARG A 279 -13.03 2.02 18.60
CA ARG A 279 -12.97 2.54 19.98
C ARG A 279 -12.02 3.71 20.17
N ASN A 280 -11.52 4.28 19.08
CA ASN A 280 -10.51 5.33 19.05
C ASN A 280 -11.11 6.74 18.90
N THR A 281 -12.44 6.86 18.87
CA THR A 281 -13.16 8.13 19.09
C THR A 281 -13.72 8.25 20.50
N GLU A 282 -13.75 7.15 21.24
CA GLU A 282 -14.17 7.14 22.63
C GLU A 282 -12.94 7.46 23.50
N HIS A 283 -13.01 8.58 24.22
CA HIS A 283 -11.91 9.17 25.01
C HIS A 283 -10.83 9.95 24.23
N VAL A 284 -11.20 10.66 23.16
CA VAL A 284 -10.32 11.69 22.58
C VAL A 284 -10.28 12.96 23.44
N SER A 285 -9.14 13.65 23.46
CA SER A 285 -9.01 14.95 24.13
C SER A 285 -10.00 15.98 23.59
N ALA A 286 -10.41 16.95 24.40
CA ALA A 286 -11.39 17.99 24.02
C ALA A 286 -11.04 18.70 22.70
N ASP A 287 -9.76 18.94 22.44
CA ASP A 287 -9.29 19.59 21.21
C ASP A 287 -9.50 18.73 19.96
N VAL A 288 -9.35 17.42 20.09
CA VAL A 288 -9.56 16.45 19.01
C VAL A 288 -11.06 16.26 18.78
N GLN A 289 -11.86 16.27 19.85
CA GLN A 289 -13.32 16.25 19.74
C GLN A 289 -13.84 17.48 18.98
N ALA A 290 -13.34 18.67 19.32
CA ALA A 290 -13.70 19.90 18.61
C ALA A 290 -13.33 19.88 17.11
N GLN A 291 -12.23 19.22 16.75
CA GLN A 291 -11.83 19.04 15.35
C GLN A 291 -12.76 18.08 14.58
N ILE A 292 -13.20 17.01 15.24
CA ILE A 292 -14.19 16.07 14.70
C ILE A 292 -15.51 16.81 14.47
N ASP A 293 -16.01 17.53 15.47
CA ASP A 293 -17.27 18.27 15.39
C ASP A 293 -17.23 19.35 14.29
N ALA A 294 -16.12 20.08 14.16
CA ALA A 294 -15.94 21.06 13.10
C ALA A 294 -15.90 20.42 11.70
N ALA A 295 -15.34 19.23 11.56
CA ALA A 295 -15.33 18.48 10.30
C ALA A 295 -16.73 17.96 9.93
N GLU A 296 -17.48 17.47 10.91
CA GLU A 296 -18.86 17.01 10.72
C GLU A 296 -19.81 18.18 10.38
N ALA A 297 -19.65 19.33 11.04
CA ALA A 297 -20.39 20.55 10.73
C ALA A 297 -20.13 21.03 9.29
N ARG A 298 -18.88 20.95 8.80
CA ARG A 298 -18.55 21.23 7.39
C ARG A 298 -19.22 20.25 6.44
N ARG A 299 -19.21 18.95 6.75
CA ARG A 299 -19.89 17.93 5.93
C ARG A 299 -21.40 18.12 5.88
N ARG A 300 -22.02 18.53 7.00
CA ARG A 300 -23.45 18.85 7.10
C ARG A 300 -23.81 20.08 6.26
N ARG A 301 -22.98 21.13 6.27
CA ARG A 301 -23.15 22.31 5.39
C ARG A 301 -23.02 21.98 3.91
N LEU A 302 -22.20 20.97 3.58
CA LEU A 302 -22.01 20.49 2.20
C LEU A 302 -23.02 19.41 1.79
N GLY A 303 -23.99 19.06 2.63
CA GLY A 303 -25.05 18.09 2.31
C GLY A 303 -24.60 16.63 2.23
N ILE A 304 -23.42 16.27 2.75
CA ILE A 304 -22.85 14.90 2.67
C ILE A 304 -23.19 14.09 3.93
N ALA A 305 -24.45 14.15 4.39
CA ALA A 305 -24.86 13.36 5.55
C ALA A 305 -24.95 11.87 5.18
N ALA A 306 -24.27 11.01 5.96
CA ALA A 306 -24.50 9.58 5.93
C ALA A 306 -25.84 9.29 6.61
N ASP A 307 -26.68 8.49 5.96
CA ASP A 307 -27.91 7.95 6.52
C ASP A 307 -27.61 7.12 7.78
N ALA A 308 -27.70 7.75 8.95
CA ALA A 308 -27.57 7.09 10.26
C ALA A 308 -28.51 7.71 11.31
N SER A 309 -29.59 8.36 10.91
CA SER A 309 -30.58 8.95 11.82
C SER A 309 -32.02 8.68 11.37
N SER A 310 -32.46 7.43 11.45
CA SER A 310 -33.90 7.11 11.50
C SER A 310 -34.29 6.17 12.65
N ALA A 311 -33.42 5.95 13.64
CA ALA A 311 -33.68 4.97 14.71
C ALA A 311 -33.64 5.54 16.14
N ASN A 312 -33.82 6.86 16.34
CA ASN A 312 -33.90 7.38 17.72
C ASN A 312 -34.87 8.56 17.90
N ALA A 313 -36.11 8.38 17.44
CA ALA A 313 -37.22 9.27 17.76
C ALA A 313 -38.48 8.43 18.08
N SER A 314 -38.45 7.69 19.20
CA SER A 314 -39.66 7.10 19.78
C SER A 314 -39.52 6.80 21.29
N ALA A 315 -38.75 7.61 22.02
CA ALA A 315 -38.63 7.46 23.47
C ALA A 315 -38.31 8.79 24.18
N ALA A 316 -39.07 9.85 23.89
CA ALA A 316 -39.17 11.02 24.77
C ALA A 316 -40.31 11.91 24.28
N ASP A 317 -41.55 11.53 24.59
CA ASP A 317 -42.66 12.50 24.72
C ASP A 317 -43.81 11.84 25.47
N ASN A 318 -43.67 11.80 26.79
CA ASN A 318 -44.78 11.75 27.72
C ASN A 318 -44.26 12.27 29.06
N LYS A 319 -44.48 13.57 29.32
CA LYS A 319 -44.97 14.14 30.60
C LYS A 319 -44.53 15.60 30.77
N ALA A 320 -45.35 16.51 30.25
CA ALA A 320 -45.59 17.91 30.68
C ALA A 320 -46.31 18.58 29.49
N GLU A 321 -47.44 19.27 29.55
CA GLU A 321 -48.29 19.78 30.62
C GLU A 321 -49.69 19.93 29.99
N GLY A 322 -50.73 19.57 30.74
CA GLY A 322 -52.09 19.99 30.42
C GLY A 322 -52.35 21.33 31.08
N ALA A 323 -52.69 22.36 30.30
CA ALA A 323 -53.70 23.36 30.64
C ALA A 323 -53.87 24.39 29.51
N ALA A 324 -55.08 24.41 28.95
CA ALA A 324 -55.85 25.57 28.52
C ALA A 324 -55.28 26.54 27.45
N THR A 325 -55.81 26.42 26.23
CA THR A 325 -56.08 27.57 25.34
C THR A 325 -57.40 28.24 25.80
N PRO A 326 -57.59 29.57 25.62
CA PRO A 326 -58.23 30.01 24.37
C PRO A 326 -57.81 31.39 23.80
N GLU A 327 -58.02 31.46 22.48
CA GLU A 327 -58.37 32.61 21.61
C GLU A 327 -57.37 33.73 21.24
N PRO A 328 -57.50 34.27 19.99
CA PRO A 328 -56.44 35.01 19.30
C PRO A 328 -56.62 36.54 19.40
N PRO A 329 -55.54 37.33 19.23
CA PRO A 329 -55.68 38.72 18.86
C PRO A 329 -55.28 38.97 17.40
N ALA A 330 -56.12 39.73 16.71
CA ALA A 330 -55.74 40.59 15.57
C ALA A 330 -55.64 42.05 16.08
N PRO A 331 -55.27 43.03 15.25
CA PRO A 331 -53.94 43.31 14.71
C PRO A 331 -53.38 44.68 15.17
N HIS A 332 -52.13 44.95 14.77
CA HIS A 332 -51.33 46.18 14.86
C HIS A 332 -52.01 47.55 15.09
N ALA A 333 -51.46 48.31 16.06
CA ALA A 333 -51.28 49.77 16.06
C ALA A 333 -50.14 50.07 17.08
N ASP A 334 -48.96 50.51 16.66
CA ASP A 334 -48.52 51.90 16.43
C ASP A 334 -48.14 52.65 17.72
N GLN A 335 -47.09 53.48 17.58
CA GLN A 335 -46.62 54.56 18.47
C GLN A 335 -45.60 54.28 19.58
N ASN A 336 -44.36 54.64 19.23
CA ASN A 336 -43.60 55.78 19.77
C ASN A 336 -42.89 55.73 21.14
N ASP A 337 -41.69 56.31 21.05
CA ASP A 337 -41.00 57.17 22.00
C ASP A 337 -40.24 56.59 23.21
N LYS A 338 -38.93 56.50 22.95
CA LYS A 338 -37.83 57.18 23.66
C LYS A 338 -37.28 56.61 24.99
N PRO A 339 -35.96 56.83 25.24
CA PRO A 339 -35.13 56.02 26.12
C PRO A 339 -34.78 56.70 27.46
N ALA A 340 -34.28 55.88 28.39
CA ALA A 340 -33.10 56.15 29.21
C ALA A 340 -32.54 54.81 29.70
#